data_AF-A0A022RZC2-F1
#
_entry.id   AF-A0A022RZC2-F1
#
_cell.length_a   1.000
_cell.length_b   1.000
_cell.length_c   1.000
_cell.angle_alpha   90.00
_cell.angle_beta   90.00
_cell.angle_gamma   90.00
#
_symmetry.space_group_name_H-M   'P 1'
#
loop_
_entity.id
_entity.type
_entity.pdbx_description
1 polymer ?
#
loop_
_entity_poly.entity_id
_entity_poly.type
_entity_poly.pdbx_seq_one_letter_code
_entity_poly.pdbx_strand_id
1 'polypeptide(L)'
;ITVKGYAVSGGGRGIERVDVSIDGGKTWVEATKSQKAGIPYISDSENSDKWAWVLFEAEADITQMTEIVAKAVDIAGNIQPENVKDIWNLRGILNTSWHRVHVRAGHSNL
;
A
#
# COMPACT_ATOMS: atom_id res chain seq x y z
N ILE A 1 -3.40 -2.75 15.54
CA ILE A 1 -4.11 -3.48 14.47
C ILE A 1 -3.14 -3.74 13.33
N THR A 2 -3.31 -4.83 12.58
CA THR A 2 -2.48 -5.09 11.40
C THR A 2 -3.20 -4.61 10.14
N VAL A 3 -2.59 -3.65 9.43
CA VAL A 3 -3.05 -3.18 8.12
C VAL A 3 -2.47 -4.09 7.06
N LYS A 4 -3.32 -4.71 6.23
CA LYS A 4 -2.91 -5.61 5.14
C LYS A 4 -3.47 -5.15 3.81
N GLY A 5 -2.75 -5.42 2.73
CA GLY A 5 -3.21 -5.13 1.37
C GLY A 5 -2.30 -5.72 0.30
N TYR A 6 -2.48 -5.23 -0.93
CA TYR A 6 -1.65 -5.60 -2.08
C TYR A 6 -1.14 -4.36 -2.81
N ALA A 7 -0.04 -4.53 -3.54
CA ALA A 7 0.53 -3.55 -4.45
C ALA A 7 0.95 -4.25 -5.76
N VAL A 8 0.89 -3.53 -6.89
CA VAL A 8 1.27 -4.06 -8.20
C VAL A 8 1.75 -2.93 -9.12
N SER A 9 2.71 -3.23 -9.98
CA SER A 9 3.09 -2.39 -11.12
C SER A 9 3.08 -3.22 -12.39
N GLY A 10 2.81 -2.58 -13.53
CA GLY A 10 2.81 -3.25 -14.83
C GLY A 10 4.23 -3.53 -15.33
N GLY A 11 4.34 -4.25 -16.46
CA GLY A 11 5.61 -4.42 -17.16
C GLY A 11 6.69 -5.20 -16.39
N GLY A 12 6.29 -6.02 -15.41
CA GLY A 12 7.21 -6.91 -14.69
C GLY A 12 7.97 -6.20 -13.57
N ARG A 13 7.58 -4.98 -13.22
CA ARG A 13 8.25 -4.17 -12.20
C ARG A 13 7.78 -4.59 -10.81
N GLY A 14 8.74 -4.99 -9.98
CA GLY A 14 8.50 -5.26 -8.56
C GLY A 14 8.13 -4.00 -7.77
N ILE A 15 7.64 -4.19 -6.56
CA ILE A 15 7.31 -3.13 -5.62
C ILE A 15 8.48 -2.94 -4.66
N GLU A 16 9.19 -1.83 -4.79
CA GLU A 16 10.35 -1.53 -3.94
C GLU A 16 9.90 -1.18 -2.52
N ARG A 17 8.85 -0.36 -2.39
CA ARG A 17 8.37 0.11 -1.10
C ARG A 17 6.85 0.25 -1.06
N VAL A 18 6.27 -0.05 0.10
CA VAL A 18 4.89 0.31 0.43
C VAL A 18 4.92 1.14 1.69
N ASP A 19 4.34 2.33 1.63
CA ASP A 19 4.26 3.27 2.73
C ASP A 19 2.81 3.29 3.26
N VAL A 20 2.65 3.13 4.58
CA VAL A 20 1.37 3.22 5.28
C VAL A 20 1.41 4.40 6.24
N SER A 21 0.37 5.22 6.23
CA SER A 21 0.17 6.35 7.13
C SER A 21 -1.07 6.15 7.98
N ILE A 22 -1.02 6.65 9.22
CA ILE A 22 -2.15 6.69 10.17
C ILE A 22 -2.50 8.12 10.57
N ASP A 23 -2.12 9.12 9.76
CA ASP A 23 -2.38 10.53 10.03
C ASP A 23 -2.81 11.30 8.77
N GLY A 24 -3.40 10.59 7.81
CA GLY A 24 -3.89 11.14 6.54
C GLY A 24 -2.80 11.42 5.50
N GLY A 25 -1.61 10.82 5.65
CA GLY A 25 -0.49 10.94 4.73
C GLY A 25 0.58 11.96 5.12
N LYS A 26 0.63 12.39 6.39
CA LYS A 26 1.64 13.34 6.88
C LYS A 26 2.93 12.63 7.27
N THR A 27 2.82 11.49 7.95
CA THR A 27 3.93 10.61 8.30
C THR A 27 3.69 9.20 7.77
N TRP A 28 4.78 8.46 7.55
CA TRP A 28 4.76 7.17 6.87
C TRP A 28 5.62 6.16 7.62
N VAL A 29 5.13 4.94 7.68
CA VAL A 29 5.88 3.75 8.11
C VAL A 29 5.97 2.80 6.92
N GLU A 30 7.13 2.24 6.69
CA GLU A 30 7.30 1.23 5.64
C GLU A 30 6.66 -0.10 6.07
N ALA A 31 5.80 -0.63 5.20
CA ALA A 31 5.19 -1.93 5.39
C ALA A 31 6.15 -3.06 4.98
N THR A 32 6.03 -4.19 5.67
CA THR A 32 6.66 -5.44 5.24
C THR A 32 6.00 -5.95 3.97
N LYS A 33 6.76 -6.62 3.10
CA LYS A 33 6.32 -7.07 1.77
C LYS A 33 6.53 -8.57 1.62
N SER A 34 5.62 -9.27 0.95
CA SER A 34 5.73 -10.71 0.70
C SER A 34 5.04 -11.15 -0.60
N GLN A 35 5.47 -12.31 -1.11
CA GLN A 35 4.81 -13.03 -2.22
C GLN A 35 4.64 -14.50 -1.90
N LYS A 36 5.74 -15.17 -1.53
CA LYS A 36 5.79 -16.61 -1.23
C LYS A 36 6.04 -16.83 0.27
N ALA A 37 5.31 -17.77 0.86
CA ALA A 37 5.48 -18.11 2.26
C ALA A 37 6.91 -18.64 2.52
N GLY A 38 7.57 -18.10 3.55
CA GLY A 38 8.92 -18.51 3.95
C GLY A 38 10.06 -18.02 3.05
N ILE A 39 9.77 -17.22 2.01
CA ILE A 39 10.80 -16.65 1.12
C ILE A 39 10.77 -15.13 1.25
N PRO A 40 11.89 -14.48 1.65
CA PRO A 40 11.98 -13.03 1.66
C PRO A 40 11.74 -12.44 0.27
N TYR A 41 10.88 -11.44 0.21
CA TYR A 41 10.63 -10.72 -1.04
C TYR A 41 11.75 -9.71 -1.30
N ILE A 42 12.32 -9.78 -2.51
CA ILE A 42 13.29 -8.82 -3.04
C ILE A 42 12.82 -8.43 -4.43
N SER A 43 12.59 -7.13 -4.64
CA SER A 43 11.81 -6.58 -5.76
C SER A 43 12.33 -6.96 -7.15
N ASP A 44 13.65 -6.94 -7.35
CA ASP A 44 14.32 -7.30 -8.61
C ASP A 44 15.17 -8.58 -8.53
N SER A 45 14.79 -9.52 -7.65
CA SER A 45 15.47 -10.83 -7.58
C SER A 45 14.92 -11.83 -8.61
N GLU A 46 15.72 -12.84 -8.96
CA GLU A 46 15.26 -13.97 -9.78
C GLU A 46 14.14 -14.79 -9.11
N ASN A 47 14.04 -14.71 -7.79
CA ASN A 47 13.03 -15.40 -7.00
C ASN A 47 11.69 -14.63 -6.92
N SER A 48 11.65 -13.37 -7.37
CA SER A 48 10.44 -12.56 -7.37
C SER A 48 9.50 -12.98 -8.52
N ASP A 49 8.22 -13.08 -8.20
CA ASP A 49 7.20 -13.32 -9.22
C ASP A 49 6.86 -11.98 -9.87
N LYS A 50 7.61 -11.62 -10.92
CA LYS A 50 7.58 -10.29 -11.58
C LYS A 50 6.20 -9.86 -12.10
N TRP A 51 5.31 -10.83 -12.36
CA TRP A 51 3.97 -10.60 -12.91
C TRP A 51 2.86 -10.75 -11.87
N ALA A 52 3.21 -11.06 -10.61
CA ALA A 52 2.27 -11.17 -9.51
C ALA A 52 2.24 -9.88 -8.69
N TRP A 53 1.18 -9.72 -7.90
CA TRP A 53 1.13 -8.71 -6.86
C TRP A 53 2.20 -8.92 -5.78
N VAL A 54 2.35 -7.94 -4.91
CA VAL A 54 3.12 -8.02 -3.66
C VAL A 54 2.15 -7.73 -2.53
N LEU A 55 2.03 -8.64 -1.57
CA LEU A 55 1.23 -8.41 -0.37
C LEU A 55 2.03 -7.56 0.60
N PHE A 56 1.36 -6.68 1.35
CA PHE A 56 2.01 -5.88 2.38
C PHE A 56 1.28 -5.95 3.72
N GLU A 57 2.06 -5.81 4.80
CA GLU A 57 1.54 -5.73 6.17
C GLU A 57 2.29 -4.66 6.98
N ALA A 58 1.55 -3.86 7.74
CA ALA A 58 2.09 -2.88 8.68
C ALA A 58 1.31 -2.90 9.99
N GLU A 59 2.03 -2.86 11.11
CA GLU A 59 1.42 -2.66 12.43
C GLU A 59 1.08 -1.19 12.64
N ALA A 60 -0.15 -0.93 13.06
CA ALA A 60 -0.67 0.40 13.31
C ALA A 60 -1.34 0.46 14.69
N ASP A 61 -0.89 1.39 15.53
CA ASP A 61 -1.57 1.71 16.77
C ASP A 61 -2.66 2.76 16.51
N ILE A 62 -3.93 2.36 16.66
CA ILE A 62 -5.08 3.22 16.35
C ILE A 62 -5.91 3.36 17.62
N THR A 63 -5.76 4.52 18.25
CA THR A 63 -6.43 4.86 19.51
C THR A 63 -7.67 5.73 19.32
N GLN A 64 -7.79 6.37 18.15
CA GLN A 64 -8.86 7.32 17.84
C GLN A 64 -9.38 7.12 16.40
N MET A 65 -10.31 7.99 16.00
CA MET A 65 -10.75 8.04 14.61
C MET A 65 -9.61 8.55 13.73
N THR A 66 -9.25 7.76 12.71
CA THR A 66 -8.05 7.98 11.91
C THR A 66 -8.29 7.64 10.44
N GLU A 67 -7.63 8.35 9.53
CA GLU A 67 -7.52 7.98 8.12
C GLU A 67 -6.22 7.19 7.89
N ILE A 68 -6.37 5.92 7.49
CA ILE A 68 -5.26 5.09 7.04
C ILE A 68 -5.04 5.35 5.55
N VAL A 69 -3.80 5.60 5.16
CA VAL A 69 -3.43 5.82 3.75
C VAL A 69 -2.35 4.82 3.35
N ALA A 70 -2.47 4.23 2.16
CA ALA A 70 -1.45 3.36 1.59
C ALA A 70 -1.03 3.82 0.20
N LYS A 71 0.28 3.76 -0.08
CA LYS A 71 0.88 4.01 -1.40
C LYS A 71 2.10 3.13 -1.65
N ALA A 72 2.39 2.83 -2.90
CA ALA A 72 3.52 2.02 -3.32
C ALA A 72 4.49 2.80 -4.23
N VAL A 73 5.73 2.33 -4.26
CA VAL A 73 6.80 2.75 -5.17
C VAL A 73 7.33 1.51 -5.86
N ASP A 74 7.40 1.51 -7.19
CA ASP A 74 7.98 0.40 -7.95
C ASP A 74 9.50 0.54 -8.12
N ILE A 75 10.16 -0.51 -8.61
CA ILE A 75 11.63 -0.52 -8.81
C ILE A 75 12.15 0.54 -9.79
N ALA A 76 11.27 1.14 -10.61
CA ALA A 76 11.63 2.22 -11.53
C ALA A 76 11.39 3.61 -10.93
N GLY A 77 11.00 3.69 -9.66
CA GLY A 77 10.71 4.95 -8.99
C GLY A 77 9.35 5.55 -9.37
N ASN A 78 8.46 4.81 -10.03
CA ASN A 78 7.11 5.29 -10.27
C ASN A 78 6.35 5.36 -8.94
N ILE A 79 5.60 6.46 -8.77
CA ILE A 79 4.79 6.73 -7.58
C ILE A 79 3.31 6.85 -7.94
N GLN A 80 2.46 6.66 -6.94
CA GLN A 80 1.03 6.89 -7.06
C GLN A 80 0.67 8.38 -6.86
N PRO A 81 -0.26 8.93 -7.64
CA PRO A 81 -0.78 10.29 -7.43
C PRO A 81 -1.54 10.37 -6.11
N GLU A 82 -1.50 11.53 -5.46
CA GLU A 82 -2.20 11.71 -4.19
C GLU A 82 -3.73 11.77 -4.36
N ASN A 83 -4.20 12.51 -5.37
CA ASN A 83 -5.62 12.83 -5.52
C ASN A 83 -6.19 12.24 -6.81
N VAL A 84 -7.39 11.65 -6.70
CA VAL A 84 -8.10 11.11 -7.87
C VAL A 84 -8.41 12.18 -8.92
N LYS A 85 -8.58 13.45 -8.51
CA LYS A 85 -8.86 14.58 -9.42
C LYS A 85 -7.74 14.79 -10.45
N ASP A 86 -6.51 14.42 -10.11
CA ASP A 86 -5.34 14.62 -10.96
C ASP A 86 -5.25 13.55 -12.08
N ILE A 87 -5.98 12.43 -11.93
CA ILE A 87 -6.00 11.30 -12.86
C ILE A 87 -7.41 10.91 -13.32
N TRP A 88 -8.40 11.74 -13.03
CA TRP A 88 -9.78 11.46 -13.41
C TRP A 88 -9.91 11.33 -14.92
N ASN A 89 -10.66 10.33 -15.36
CA ASN A 89 -10.99 10.14 -16.76
C ASN A 89 -12.41 9.57 -16.90
N LEU A 90 -13.05 9.89 -18.03
CA LEU A 90 -14.45 9.52 -18.31
C LEU A 90 -14.73 8.01 -18.19
N ARG A 91 -13.74 7.16 -18.45
CA ARG A 91 -13.88 5.70 -18.43
C ARG A 91 -13.73 5.11 -17.02
N GLY A 92 -13.27 5.88 -16.04
CA GLY A 92 -13.06 5.42 -14.67
C GLY A 92 -11.97 4.35 -14.53
N ILE A 93 -11.03 4.29 -15.47
CA ILE A 93 -9.97 3.27 -15.48
C ILE A 93 -8.69 3.80 -14.83
N LEU A 94 -7.86 2.88 -14.33
CA LEU A 94 -6.53 3.17 -13.78
C LEU A 94 -6.55 4.21 -12.66
N ASN A 95 -7.55 4.14 -11.77
CA ASN A 95 -7.50 4.91 -10.53
C ASN A 95 -6.41 4.32 -9.62
N THR A 96 -5.24 4.95 -9.64
CA THR A 96 -4.07 4.59 -8.83
C THR A 96 -3.81 5.64 -7.74
N SER A 97 -4.78 6.48 -7.39
CA SER A 97 -4.60 7.44 -6.29
C SER A 97 -4.30 6.71 -4.97
N TRP A 98 -3.68 7.40 -4.02
CA TRP A 98 -3.49 6.84 -2.67
C TRP A 98 -4.83 6.33 -2.13
N HIS A 99 -4.85 5.09 -1.66
CA HIS A 99 -6.07 4.52 -1.10
C HIS A 99 -6.21 4.97 0.35
N ARG A 100 -7.38 5.50 0.70
CA ARG A 100 -7.68 6.11 2.00
C ARG A 100 -8.86 5.40 2.66
N VAL A 101 -8.69 4.95 3.90
CA VAL A 101 -9.71 4.25 4.67
C VAL A 101 -9.90 4.94 6.01
N HIS A 102 -11.12 5.40 6.27
CA HIS A 102 -11.48 5.97 7.57
C HIS A 102 -11.87 4.86 8.53
N VAL A 103 -11.20 4.79 9.68
CA VAL A 103 -11.47 3.81 10.72
C VAL A 103 -11.79 4.50 12.04
N ARG A 104 -12.57 3.83 12.89
CA ARG A 104 -12.86 4.25 14.25
C ARG A 104 -12.57 3.09 15.19
N ALA A 105 -11.75 3.32 16.21
CA ALA A 105 -11.61 2.38 17.32
C ALA A 105 -12.94 2.33 18.10
N GLY A 106 -13.68 1.23 17.95
CA GLY A 106 -14.85 0.95 18.75
C GLY A 106 -14.43 0.66 20.19
N HIS A 107 -15.06 1.31 21.17
CA HIS A 107 -14.90 0.90 22.57
C HIS A 107 -15.75 -0.35 22.77
N SER A 108 -15.13 -1.46 23.16
CA SER A 108 -15.86 -2.62 23.67
C SER A 108 -16.49 -2.20 25.00
N ASN A 109 -17.82 -2.06 25.04
CA ASN A 109 -18.55 -2.02 26.29
C ASN A 109 -18.53 -3.44 26.89
N LEU A 110 -17.46 -3.77 27.59
CA LEU A 110 -17.41 -4.89 28.53
C LEU A 110 -17.43 -4.32 29.95
#